data_AF-A0A535U2E8-F1
#
_entry.id   AF-A0A535U2E8-F1
#
_cell.length_a   1.000
_cell.length_b   1.000
_cell.length_c   1.000
_cell.angle_alpha   90.00
_cell.angle_beta   90.00
_cell.angle_gamma   90.00
#
_symmetry.space_group_name_H-M   'P 1'
#
loop_
_entity.id
_entity.type
_entity.pdbx_description
1 polymer ?
#
loop_
_entity_poly.entity_id
_entity_poly.type
_entity_poly.pdbx_seq_one_letter_code
_entity_poly.pdbx_strand_id
1 'polypeptide(L)'
;VEVIRGDHDLASSGWPLSRELNVEGKRIAIVHGNRSRWLEEPETLMWTLSLGAYQAHKGLPVSLRRTFDGCDAIVFGHIHRPHIETIDGTLLFNPGAVHQWNPTTTSQRLAEKPGWFEWCWLQVARHIRHYATASVGILEVSRTGIIPEIIPLEKPKPEEVR
;
A
#
# COMPACT_ATOMS: atom_id res chain seq x y z
N VAL A 1 10.96 9.06 -14.54
CA VAL A 1 10.40 8.65 -13.23
C VAL A 1 8.96 9.08 -13.22
N GLU A 2 8.06 8.15 -12.94
CA GLU A 2 6.63 8.41 -12.85
C GLU A 2 6.22 8.54 -11.40
N VAL A 3 5.31 9.47 -11.11
CA VAL A 3 4.80 9.72 -9.75
C VAL A 3 3.29 9.87 -9.80
N ILE A 4 2.65 9.38 -8.76
CA ILE A 4 1.21 9.50 -8.51
C ILE A 4 1.01 10.08 -7.12
N ARG A 5 -0.12 10.73 -6.90
CA ARG A 5 -0.44 11.38 -5.64
C ARG A 5 -0.94 10.39 -4.60
N GLY A 6 -0.30 10.35 -3.43
CA GLY A 6 -0.77 9.68 -2.23
C GLY A 6 -1.80 10.50 -1.43
N ASP A 7 -2.40 9.89 -0.41
CA ASP A 7 -3.37 10.54 0.48
C ASP A 7 -2.74 11.56 1.45
N HIS A 8 -1.44 11.40 1.72
CA HIS A 8 -0.65 12.34 2.51
C HIS A 8 0.06 13.43 1.68
N ASP A 9 0.00 13.35 0.35
CA ASP A 9 0.59 14.38 -0.51
C ASP A 9 -0.29 15.62 -0.61
N LEU A 10 0.35 16.79 -0.75
CA LEU A 10 -0.39 18.04 -0.92
C LEU A 10 -1.20 18.02 -2.22
N ALA A 11 -2.45 18.48 -2.16
CA ALA A 11 -3.31 18.61 -3.33
C ALA A 11 -2.69 19.53 -4.40
N SER A 12 -1.86 20.49 -3.99
CA SER A 12 -1.12 21.42 -4.85
C SER A 12 0.10 20.82 -5.56
N SER A 13 0.45 19.54 -5.31
CA SER A 13 1.56 18.85 -5.99
C SER A 13 1.40 18.77 -7.51
N GLY A 14 0.16 18.81 -8.00
CA GLY A 14 -0.16 18.64 -9.42
C GLY A 14 0.03 17.20 -9.93
N TRP A 15 0.32 16.24 -9.05
CA TRP A 15 0.50 14.85 -9.42
C TRP A 15 -0.83 14.16 -9.73
N PRO A 16 -0.89 13.28 -10.73
CA PRO A 16 -2.11 12.58 -11.08
C PRO A 16 -2.49 11.56 -9.99
N LEU A 17 -3.79 11.30 -9.86
CA LEU A 17 -4.32 10.27 -8.94
C LEU A 17 -3.98 8.84 -9.40
N SER A 18 -3.86 8.65 -10.71
CA SER A 18 -3.48 7.39 -11.33
C SER A 18 -2.82 7.65 -12.68
N ARG A 19 -2.06 6.68 -13.17
CA ARG A 19 -1.46 6.71 -14.50
C ARG A 19 -1.55 5.34 -15.14
N GLU A 20 -1.83 5.29 -16.43
CA GLU A 20 -1.68 4.08 -17.22
C GLU A 20 -0.43 4.19 -18.08
N LEU A 21 0.40 3.15 -18.07
CA LEU A 21 1.62 3.04 -18.85
C LEU A 21 1.48 1.86 -19.82
N ASN A 22 2.12 1.97 -20.98
CA ASN A 22 2.34 0.81 -21.85
C ASN A 22 3.84 0.50 -21.86
N VAL A 23 4.20 -0.72 -21.44
CA VAL A 23 5.59 -1.21 -21.39
C VAL A 23 5.63 -2.56 -22.08
N GLU A 24 6.43 -2.69 -23.14
CA GLU A 24 6.51 -3.92 -23.96
C GLU A 24 5.14 -4.47 -24.40
N GLY A 25 4.19 -3.58 -24.70
CA GLY A 25 2.83 -3.95 -25.11
C GLY A 25 1.89 -4.30 -23.95
N LYS A 26 2.35 -4.25 -22.70
CA LYS A 26 1.54 -4.49 -21.49
C LYS A 26 1.00 -3.19 -20.92
N ARG A 27 -0.30 -3.16 -20.63
CA ARG A 27 -0.99 -2.04 -19.98
C ARG A 27 -0.86 -2.16 -18.47
N ILE A 28 -0.23 -1.17 -17.84
CA ILE A 28 0.06 -1.16 -16.42
C ILE A 28 -0.57 0.09 -15.81
N ALA A 29 -1.52 -0.09 -14.90
CA ALA A 29 -2.04 1.01 -14.09
C ALA A 29 -1.16 1.22 -12.85
N ILE A 30 -0.93 2.47 -12.48
CA ILE A 30 -0.26 2.88 -11.24
C ILE A 30 -1.23 3.79 -10.48
N VAL A 31 -1.53 3.45 -9.22
CA VAL A 31 -2.48 4.17 -8.37
C VAL A 31 -2.06 4.05 -6.91
N HIS A 32 -2.35 5.03 -6.05
CA HIS A 32 -1.94 4.92 -4.64
C HIS A 32 -2.78 3.85 -3.93
N GLY A 33 -4.08 3.82 -4.19
CA GLY A 33 -5.01 2.81 -3.65
C GLY A 33 -5.81 3.27 -2.44
N ASN A 34 -5.66 4.52 -2.01
CA ASN A 34 -6.52 5.10 -0.98
C ASN A 34 -7.97 5.21 -1.48
N ARG A 35 -8.92 4.83 -0.63
CA ARG A 35 -10.36 4.96 -0.90
C ARG A 35 -10.90 6.24 -0.25
N SER A 36 -12.21 6.41 -0.25
CA SER A 36 -12.84 7.55 0.43
C SER A 36 -12.55 7.51 1.94
N ARG A 37 -12.44 8.67 2.58
CA ARG A 37 -12.22 8.78 4.03
C ARG A 37 -13.32 8.09 4.85
N TRP A 38 -14.55 8.08 4.34
CA TRP A 38 -15.68 7.38 4.97
C TRP A 38 -15.48 5.87 5.08
N LEU A 39 -14.62 5.29 4.24
CA LEU A 39 -14.22 3.89 4.33
C LEU A 39 -12.87 3.75 5.03
N GLU A 40 -11.89 4.58 4.71
CA GLU A 40 -10.54 4.46 5.31
C GLU A 40 -10.52 4.73 6.81
N GLU A 41 -11.27 5.71 7.32
CA GLU A 41 -11.22 6.07 8.75
C GLU A 41 -11.80 4.99 9.67
N PRO A 42 -12.98 4.39 9.40
CA PRO A 42 -13.46 3.25 10.19
C PRO A 42 -12.55 2.02 10.10
N GLU A 43 -12.03 1.71 8.91
CA GLU A 43 -11.13 0.57 8.70
C GLU A 43 -9.80 0.77 9.46
N THR A 44 -9.26 1.99 9.45
CA THR A 44 -8.07 2.37 10.24
C THR A 44 -8.31 2.23 11.73
N LEU A 45 -9.48 2.64 12.23
CA LEU A 45 -9.84 2.47 13.63
C LEU A 45 -9.86 0.98 14.02
N MET A 46 -10.52 0.13 13.22
CA MET A 46 -10.60 -1.31 13.50
C MET A 46 -9.23 -2.00 13.43
N TRP A 47 -8.41 -1.65 12.45
CA TRP A 47 -7.02 -2.10 12.35
C TRP A 47 -6.21 -1.69 13.59
N THR A 48 -6.38 -0.44 14.04
CA THR A 48 -5.69 0.10 15.21
C THR A 48 -6.11 -0.61 16.50
N LEU A 49 -7.41 -0.76 16.74
CA LEU A 49 -7.93 -1.43 17.95
C LEU A 49 -7.58 -2.92 18.01
N SER A 50 -7.39 -3.56 16.86
CA SER A 50 -6.92 -4.94 16.76
C SER A 50 -5.39 -5.08 16.76
N LEU A 51 -4.64 -4.00 17.00
CA LEU A 51 -3.17 -3.96 16.99
C LEU A 51 -2.55 -4.50 15.69
N GLY A 52 -3.26 -4.26 14.58
CA GLY A 52 -2.86 -4.62 13.23
C GLY A 52 -3.34 -6.00 12.75
N ALA A 53 -4.11 -6.73 13.55
CA ALA A 53 -4.60 -8.07 13.18
C ALA A 53 -5.78 -8.03 12.18
N TYR A 54 -6.61 -6.99 12.23
CA TYR A 54 -7.74 -6.82 11.32
C TYR A 54 -7.29 -6.39 9.92
N GLN A 55 -7.87 -6.99 8.87
CA GLN A 55 -7.49 -6.76 7.47
C GLN A 55 -8.34 -5.66 6.81
N ALA A 56 -8.05 -4.40 7.15
CA ALA A 56 -8.76 -3.18 6.68
C ALA A 56 -8.94 -3.01 5.16
N HIS A 57 -8.14 -3.74 4.37
CA HIS A 57 -8.05 -3.57 2.92
C HIS A 57 -8.29 -4.86 2.13
N LYS A 58 -8.91 -5.88 2.75
CA LYS A 58 -9.14 -7.20 2.10
C LYS A 58 -9.85 -7.10 0.75
N GLY A 59 -10.78 -6.15 0.59
CA GLY A 59 -11.51 -5.92 -0.67
C GLY A 59 -10.82 -4.98 -1.67
N LEU A 60 -9.70 -4.35 -1.30
CA LEU A 60 -9.03 -3.36 -2.15
C LEU A 60 -8.55 -3.95 -3.48
N PRO A 61 -7.89 -5.13 -3.53
CA PRO A 61 -7.45 -5.71 -4.79
C PRO A 61 -8.59 -5.89 -5.80
N VAL A 62 -9.71 -6.49 -5.36
CA VAL A 62 -10.90 -6.68 -6.19
C VAL A 62 -11.49 -5.36 -6.67
N SER A 63 -11.52 -4.34 -5.81
CA SER A 63 -12.00 -3.01 -6.19
C SER A 63 -11.11 -2.38 -7.27
N LEU A 64 -9.78 -2.45 -7.12
CA LEU A 64 -8.83 -1.92 -8.09
C LEU A 64 -8.93 -2.65 -9.42
N ARG A 65 -9.06 -3.98 -9.40
CA ARG A 65 -9.29 -4.78 -10.61
C ARG A 65 -10.51 -4.31 -11.38
N ARG A 66 -11.61 -3.96 -10.70
CA ARG A 66 -12.83 -3.43 -11.34
C ARG A 66 -12.62 -2.02 -11.89
N THR A 67 -11.86 -1.17 -11.20
CA THR A 67 -11.59 0.21 -11.62
C THR A 67 -10.69 0.29 -12.85
N PHE A 68 -9.66 -0.56 -12.92
CA PHE A 68 -8.67 -0.57 -14.01
C PHE A 68 -8.85 -1.81 -14.90
N ASP A 69 -10.08 -2.02 -15.38
CA ASP A 69 -10.41 -3.14 -16.25
C ASP A 69 -9.59 -3.10 -17.56
N GLY A 70 -9.15 -4.27 -18.02
CA GLY A 70 -8.33 -4.42 -19.22
C GLY A 70 -6.86 -4.02 -19.08
N CYS A 71 -6.36 -3.77 -17.86
CA CYS A 71 -4.93 -3.71 -17.59
C CYS A 71 -4.34 -5.11 -17.38
N ASP A 72 -3.10 -5.32 -17.83
CA ASP A 72 -2.33 -6.53 -17.57
C ASP A 72 -1.79 -6.54 -16.13
N ALA A 73 -1.45 -5.36 -15.59
CA ALA A 73 -1.06 -5.20 -14.19
C ALA A 73 -1.57 -3.90 -13.57
N ILE A 74 -1.75 -3.91 -12.25
CA ILE A 74 -2.11 -2.77 -11.43
C ILE A 74 -1.11 -2.70 -10.28
N VAL A 75 -0.28 -1.67 -10.28
CA VAL A 75 0.65 -1.34 -9.20
C VAL A 75 -0.05 -0.40 -8.23
N PHE A 76 -0.15 -0.80 -6.96
CA PHE A 76 -0.79 -0.01 -5.93
C PHE A 76 0.01 0.07 -4.62
N GLY A 77 -0.32 1.02 -3.77
CA GLY A 77 0.32 1.28 -2.49
C GLY A 77 -0.70 1.30 -1.34
N HIS A 78 -0.66 2.36 -0.54
CA HIS A 78 -1.59 2.65 0.57
C HIS A 78 -1.54 1.72 1.80
N ILE A 79 -1.44 0.41 1.61
CA ILE A 79 -1.61 -0.57 2.71
C ILE A 79 -0.30 -0.93 3.42
N HIS A 80 0.84 -0.41 2.95
CA HIS A 80 2.19 -0.64 3.50
C HIS A 80 2.57 -2.14 3.65
N ARG A 81 1.92 -3.03 2.89
CA ARG A 81 2.15 -4.46 2.93
C ARG A 81 2.37 -4.98 1.50
N PRO A 82 3.44 -5.75 1.26
CA PRO A 82 3.63 -6.43 -0.02
C PRO A 82 2.41 -7.26 -0.40
N HIS A 83 2.03 -7.21 -1.67
CA HIS A 83 0.91 -7.98 -2.20
C HIS A 83 1.21 -8.41 -3.63
N ILE A 84 1.04 -9.70 -3.92
CA ILE A 84 1.11 -10.25 -5.27
C ILE A 84 -0.10 -11.17 -5.41
N GLU A 85 -0.98 -10.84 -6.35
CA GLU A 85 -2.16 -11.65 -6.63
C GLU A 85 -2.55 -11.49 -8.11
N THR A 86 -3.05 -12.54 -8.74
CA THR A 86 -3.64 -12.43 -10.07
C THR A 86 -5.15 -12.62 -9.98
N ILE A 87 -5.91 -11.64 -10.44
CA ILE A 87 -7.37 -11.66 -10.46
C ILE A 87 -7.83 -11.49 -11.91
N ASP A 88 -8.53 -12.50 -12.44
CA ASP A 88 -9.07 -12.50 -13.81
C ASP A 88 -8.04 -12.11 -14.87
N GLY A 89 -6.82 -12.68 -14.75
CA GLY A 89 -5.71 -12.46 -15.68
C GLY A 89 -4.92 -11.16 -15.47
N THR A 90 -5.35 -10.27 -14.57
CA THR A 90 -4.62 -9.04 -14.23
C THR A 90 -3.77 -9.27 -12.99
N LEU A 91 -2.50 -8.86 -13.03
CA LEU A 91 -1.59 -8.90 -11.89
C LEU A 91 -1.79 -7.68 -10.99
N LEU A 92 -2.10 -7.88 -9.72
CA LEU A 92 -2.22 -6.86 -8.71
C LEU A 92 -0.96 -6.90 -7.84
N PHE A 93 -0.22 -5.80 -7.86
CA PHE A 93 1.10 -5.73 -7.27
C PHE A 93 1.20 -4.56 -6.30
N ASN A 94 1.55 -4.84 -5.05
CA ASN A 94 1.92 -3.84 -4.07
C ASN A 94 3.37 -4.08 -3.64
N PRO A 95 4.29 -3.13 -3.85
CA PRO A 95 5.70 -3.28 -3.45
C PRO A 95 5.89 -3.26 -1.92
N GLY A 96 4.84 -2.97 -1.15
CA GLY A 96 4.91 -2.61 0.26
C GLY A 96 5.30 -1.15 0.43
N ALA A 97 6.06 -0.86 1.48
CA ALA A 97 6.51 0.50 1.76
C ALA A 97 7.95 0.51 2.29
N VAL A 98 8.69 1.53 1.89
CA VAL A 98 10.02 1.82 2.45
C VAL A 98 9.95 2.40 3.86
N HIS A 99 8.83 3.05 4.19
CA HIS A 99 8.52 3.55 5.53
C HIS A 99 7.33 2.77 6.10
N GLN A 100 7.56 2.05 7.20
CA GLN A 100 6.54 1.21 7.83
C GLN A 100 5.89 1.88 9.03
N TRP A 101 4.61 1.59 9.26
CA TRP A 101 3.95 1.91 10.53
C TRP A 101 4.27 0.82 11.55
N ASN A 102 5.08 1.17 12.55
CA ASN A 102 5.51 0.29 13.62
C ASN A 102 5.61 1.08 14.94
N PRO A 103 5.81 0.43 16.10
CA PRO A 103 5.89 1.13 17.38
C PRO A 103 6.86 2.32 17.40
N THR A 104 8.00 2.21 16.73
CA THR A 104 9.02 3.27 16.67
C THR A 104 8.56 4.44 15.80
N THR A 105 8.18 4.19 14.54
CA THR A 105 7.77 5.24 13.59
C THR A 105 6.46 5.91 14.01
N THR A 106 5.53 5.16 14.60
CA THR A 106 4.31 5.72 15.18
C THR A 106 4.63 6.64 16.37
N SER A 107 5.56 6.25 17.25
CA SER A 107 5.97 7.09 18.38
C SER A 107 6.67 8.38 17.91
N GLN A 108 7.48 8.29 16.86
CA GLN A 108 8.10 9.46 16.22
C GLN A 108 7.02 10.39 15.63
N ARG A 109 6.07 9.83 14.87
CA ARG A 109 4.97 10.62 14.30
C ARG A 109 4.13 11.32 15.36
N LEU A 110 3.84 10.66 16.49
CA LEU A 110 3.14 11.29 17.61
C LEU A 110 3.86 12.54 18.14
N ALA A 111 5.20 12.54 18.15
CA ALA A 111 5.99 13.67 18.61
C ALA A 111 5.90 14.89 17.67
N GLU A 112 5.53 14.67 16.41
CA GLU A 112 5.36 15.72 15.39
C GLU A 112 4.03 16.48 15.49
N LYS A 113 3.22 16.21 16.52
CA LYS A 113 1.93 16.87 16.78
C LYS A 113 0.95 16.74 15.60
N PRO A 114 0.56 15.49 15.25
CA PRO A 114 -0.38 15.23 14.17
C PRO A 114 -1.77 15.81 14.47
N GLY A 115 -2.61 15.92 13.45
CA GLY A 115 -3.99 16.39 13.60
C GLY A 115 -4.83 15.47 14.51
N TRP A 116 -5.98 15.95 15.01
CA TRP A 116 -6.74 15.26 16.07
C TRP A 116 -7.03 13.78 15.75
N PHE A 117 -7.51 13.48 14.54
CA PHE A 117 -7.90 12.13 14.15
C PHE A 117 -6.67 11.22 14.08
N GLU A 118 -5.60 11.72 13.45
CA GLU A 118 -4.34 11.01 13.33
C GLU A 118 -3.73 10.75 14.70
N TRP A 119 -3.69 11.76 15.56
CA TRP A 119 -3.25 11.64 16.94
C TRP A 119 -4.01 10.55 17.71
N CYS A 120 -5.34 10.48 17.57
CA CYS A 120 -6.17 9.50 18.27
C CYS A 120 -5.77 8.06 17.96
N TRP A 121 -5.67 7.69 16.67
CA TRP A 121 -5.33 6.31 16.33
C TRP A 121 -3.85 6.00 16.59
N LEU A 122 -2.95 6.99 16.44
CA LEU A 122 -1.53 6.81 16.75
C LEU A 122 -1.26 6.45 18.23
N GLN A 123 -2.07 6.94 19.18
CA GLN A 123 -1.94 6.58 20.61
C GLN A 123 -2.03 5.07 20.85
N VAL A 124 -2.82 4.36 20.05
CA VAL A 124 -2.96 2.91 20.12
C VAL A 124 -1.97 2.24 19.18
N ALA A 125 -1.78 2.80 17.98
CA ALA A 125 -0.89 2.23 16.97
C ALA A 125 0.58 2.12 17.40
N ARG A 126 1.05 2.93 18.37
CA ARG A 126 2.39 2.77 18.97
C ARG A 126 2.60 1.41 19.66
N HIS A 127 1.52 0.63 19.83
CA HIS A 127 1.53 -0.72 20.39
C HIS A 127 1.21 -1.81 19.35
N ILE A 128 1.18 -1.49 18.05
CA ILE A 128 0.93 -2.45 16.98
C ILE A 128 1.95 -3.59 17.04
N ARG A 129 1.44 -4.80 16.82
CA ARG A 129 2.23 -6.03 16.82
C ARG A 129 2.36 -6.61 15.42
N HIS A 130 1.33 -6.45 14.61
CA HIS A 130 1.29 -6.99 13.24
C HIS A 130 1.50 -5.86 12.23
N TYR A 131 2.68 -5.82 11.63
CA TYR A 131 3.07 -4.91 10.55
C TYR A 131 4.06 -5.62 9.63
N ALA A 132 4.15 -5.21 8.36
CA ALA A 132 5.08 -5.83 7.41
C ALA A 132 6.48 -5.25 7.55
N THR A 133 7.47 -6.01 7.07
CA THR A 133 8.84 -5.53 6.87
C THR A 133 8.89 -4.45 5.79
N ALA A 134 9.77 -3.47 5.93
CA ALA A 134 10.00 -2.47 4.88
C ALA A 134 10.48 -3.16 3.60
N SER A 135 9.99 -2.70 2.45
CA SER A 135 10.26 -3.37 1.17
C SER A 135 10.18 -2.42 -0.02
N VAL A 136 10.77 -2.86 -1.12
CA VAL A 136 10.55 -2.33 -2.46
C VAL A 136 10.12 -3.46 -3.39
N GLY A 137 9.57 -3.12 -4.55
CA GLY A 137 9.16 -4.10 -5.55
C GLY A 137 9.86 -3.86 -6.87
N ILE A 138 10.17 -4.95 -7.58
CA ILE A 138 10.60 -4.94 -8.98
C ILE A 138 9.50 -5.61 -9.79
N LEU A 139 9.15 -5.00 -10.91
CA LEU A 139 8.21 -5.56 -11.88
C LEU A 139 8.95 -5.69 -13.21
N GLU A 140 9.39 -6.90 -13.53
CA GLU A 140 10.03 -7.18 -14.82
C GLU A 140 8.94 -7.37 -15.88
N VAL A 141 8.96 -6.52 -16.91
CA VAL A 141 7.93 -6.51 -17.95
C VAL A 141 8.55 -6.90 -19.28
N SER A 142 7.95 -7.88 -19.93
CA SER A 142 8.32 -8.33 -21.27
C SER A 142 7.06 -8.55 -22.11
N ARG A 143 7.25 -8.78 -23.42
CA ARG A 143 6.14 -9.10 -24.32
C ARG A 143 5.41 -10.39 -23.92
N THR A 144 6.13 -11.34 -23.31
CA THR A 144 5.62 -12.66 -22.96
C THR A 144 5.01 -12.73 -21.56
N GLY A 145 5.34 -11.80 -20.66
CA GLY A 145 4.82 -11.82 -19.30
C GLY A 145 5.32 -10.69 -18.41
N ILE A 146 4.78 -10.68 -17.18
CA ILE A 146 5.12 -9.74 -16.12
C ILE A 146 5.53 -10.56 -14.88
N ILE A 147 6.72 -10.33 -14.36
CA ILE A 147 7.28 -11.07 -13.22
C ILE A 147 7.46 -10.09 -12.04
N PRO A 148 6.66 -10.22 -10.97
CA PRO A 148 6.81 -9.41 -9.77
C PRO A 148 7.82 -10.01 -8.79
N GLU A 149 8.63 -9.16 -8.16
CA GLU A 149 9.52 -9.51 -7.07
C GLU A 149 9.39 -8.47 -5.93
N ILE A 150 9.41 -8.95 -4.68
CA ILE A 150 9.45 -8.10 -3.49
C ILE A 150 10.82 -8.26 -2.84
N ILE A 151 11.50 -7.14 -2.63
CA ILE A 151 12.81 -7.10 -1.99
C ILE A 151 12.63 -6.48 -0.59
N PRO A 152 12.79 -7.26 0.49
CA PRO A 152 12.78 -6.71 1.84
C PRO A 152 14.02 -5.85 2.07
N LEU A 153 13.83 -4.68 2.70
CA LEU A 153 14.90 -3.73 3.04
C LEU A 153 15.50 -3.99 4.42
N GLU A 154 14.80 -4.75 5.26
CA GLU A 154 15.26 -5.16 6.58
C GLU A 154 15.19 -6.69 6.67
N LYS A 155 15.97 -7.28 7.58
CA LYS A 155 15.83 -8.72 7.85
C LYS A 155 14.43 -8.95 8.43
N PRO A 156 13.67 -9.95 7.92
CA PRO A 156 12.36 -10.25 8.46
C PRO A 156 12.49 -10.57 9.96
N LYS A 157 11.48 -10.18 10.73
CA LYS A 157 11.48 -10.49 12.15
C LYS A 157 11.50 -12.00 12.36
N PRO A 158 12.10 -12.52 13.45
CA PRO A 158 12.15 -13.95 13.73
C PRO A 158 10.78 -14.65 13.74
N GLU A 159 9.71 -13.88 14.01
CA GLU A 159 8.34 -14.38 14.10
C GLU A 159 7.63 -14.55 12.74
N GLU A 160 8.19 -13.99 11.65
CA GLU A 160 7.63 -14.09 10.29
C GLU A 160 8.18 -15.31 9.51
N VAL A 161 9.09 -16.09 10.11
CA VAL A 161 9.55 -17.37 9.57
C VAL A 161 8.68 -18.50 10.13
N ARG A 162 7.45 -18.62 9.65
CA ARG A 162 6.59 -19.80 9.85
C ARG A 162 5.79 -20.11 8.61
#